data_AF-A0A8D2GHT1-F1
#
_entry.id   AF-A0A8D2GHT1-F1
#
_cell.length_a   1.000
_cell.length_b   1.000
_cell.length_c   1.000
_cell.angle_alpha   90.00
_cell.angle_beta   90.00
_cell.angle_gamma   90.00
#
_symmetry.space_group_name_H-M   'P 1'
#
loop_
_entity.id
_entity.type
_entity.pdbx_description
1 polymer ?
#
loop_
_entity_poly.entity_id
_entity_poly.type
_entity_poly.pdbx_seq_one_letter_code
_entity_poly.pdbx_strand_id
1 'polypeptide(L)'
;MPSERCLSIQEMLTGQRLCHSESHNDSVLAALNQQRSDGILCDVTLIAEEQKFHAHKAVLAACSDYFRAMFSLCMVESGADEVNLHGVTSLGLKQALEFAYTGQILLEPGVIQDVLAAGSHLQLLELLNLCSHYLIQELNSFNYLDLYRLADLFNLTLLEKAVIDFLVKHLSELLKSRPEDVLTLPYCLLQEVLKSDRLTSLSEEQIWQNKWISRSPMLQRRVYHSMAAVQRKLYVLGGNDLDYNNDRILVRHIDSYNIDTDQWTRCNFNLLTGQNESGVAVHNGRIYLVGGYSIWTNEPLACIQVLDVSREGKEEVFYGPTLPFASNGIAACFLPAPYFTCPNLQTLQVPHHRIGTI
;
A
#
# COMPACT_ATOMS: atom_id res chain seq x y z
N MET A 1 21.95 -45.10 20.32
CA MET A 1 21.46 -45.28 21.71
C MET A 1 20.26 -44.36 21.85
N PRO A 2 19.01 -44.87 21.89
CA PRO A 2 17.88 -43.99 22.14
C PRO A 2 18.00 -43.46 23.57
N SER A 3 17.83 -42.16 23.75
CA SER A 3 17.87 -41.51 25.06
C SER A 3 16.79 -42.11 25.96
N GLU A 4 17.19 -42.79 27.03
CA GLU A 4 16.27 -43.32 28.03
C GLU A 4 15.53 -42.16 28.70
N ARG A 5 14.26 -41.96 28.33
CA ARG A 5 13.37 -41.05 29.06
C ARG A 5 13.12 -41.64 30.45
N CYS A 6 13.48 -40.89 31.49
CA CYS A 6 13.19 -41.22 32.87
C CYS A 6 11.66 -41.26 33.05
N LEU A 7 11.12 -42.42 33.44
CA LEU A 7 9.68 -42.61 33.66
C LEU A 7 9.21 -41.75 34.84
N SER A 8 8.06 -41.11 34.71
CA SER A 8 7.42 -40.38 35.81
C SER A 8 6.84 -41.35 36.85
N ILE A 9 6.74 -40.90 38.11
CA ILE A 9 6.20 -41.70 39.23
C ILE A 9 4.76 -42.19 38.93
N GLN A 10 3.97 -41.42 38.16
CA GLN A 10 2.62 -41.82 37.72
C GLN A 10 2.63 -42.96 36.68
N GLU A 11 3.57 -42.96 35.72
CA GLU A 11 3.70 -44.03 34.72
C GLU A 11 4.13 -45.36 35.38
N MET A 12 4.95 -45.29 36.43
CA MET A 12 5.36 -46.46 37.20
C MET A 12 4.23 -47.07 38.03
N LEU A 13 3.32 -46.24 38.57
CA LEU A 13 2.20 -46.71 39.40
C LEU A 13 1.01 -47.23 38.59
N THR A 14 0.79 -46.73 37.38
CA THR A 14 -0.35 -47.09 36.52
C THR A 14 -0.04 -48.17 35.49
N GLY A 15 1.24 -48.41 35.18
CA GLY A 15 1.67 -49.33 34.13
C GLY A 15 1.44 -48.81 32.70
N GLN A 16 0.92 -47.59 32.54
CA GLN A 16 0.74 -46.96 31.23
C GLN A 16 2.07 -46.41 30.71
N ARG A 17 2.35 -46.61 29.42
CA ARG A 17 3.52 -46.06 28.73
C ARG A 17 3.07 -45.31 27.49
N LEU A 18 3.42 -44.03 27.39
CA LEU A 18 3.20 -43.25 26.18
C LEU A 18 4.33 -43.54 25.18
N CYS A 19 4.02 -44.25 24.09
CA CYS A 19 4.96 -44.52 23.00
C CYS A 19 4.73 -43.54 21.85
N HIS A 20 5.80 -42.93 21.32
CA HIS A 20 5.75 -42.03 20.18
C HIS A 20 6.63 -42.60 19.05
N SER A 21 6.13 -42.56 17.81
CA SER A 21 6.91 -42.91 16.63
C SER A 21 7.41 -41.62 15.98
N GLU A 22 8.73 -41.51 15.80
CA GLU A 22 9.37 -40.34 15.18
C GLU A 22 9.11 -40.27 13.67
N SER A 23 8.78 -41.39 13.01
CA SER A 23 8.64 -41.48 11.55
C SER A 23 7.20 -41.63 11.04
N HIS A 24 6.23 -41.79 11.94
CA HIS A 24 4.84 -42.09 11.54
C HIS A 24 4.24 -40.98 10.68
N ASN A 25 4.40 -39.72 11.09
CA ASN A 25 3.86 -38.57 10.37
C ASN A 25 4.42 -38.48 8.94
N ASP A 26 5.74 -38.58 8.79
CA ASP A 26 6.42 -38.53 7.49
C ASP A 26 6.02 -39.71 6.60
N SER A 27 5.88 -40.91 7.18
CA SER A 27 5.47 -42.11 6.45
C SER A 27 4.05 -42.01 5.92
N VAL A 28 3.12 -41.45 6.72
CA VAL A 28 1.73 -41.22 6.31
C VAL A 28 1.68 -40.17 5.19
N LEU A 29 2.40 -39.06 5.35
CA LEU A 29 2.41 -37.99 4.35
C LEU A 29 3.04 -38.44 3.03
N ALA A 30 4.13 -39.21 3.09
CA ALA A 30 4.75 -39.83 1.92
C ALA A 30 3.79 -40.80 1.21
N ALA A 31 3.04 -41.62 1.97
CA ALA A 31 2.03 -42.52 1.40
C ALA A 31 0.88 -41.75 0.73
N LEU A 32 0.42 -40.64 1.33
CA LEU A 32 -0.59 -39.76 0.72
C LEU A 32 -0.08 -39.09 -0.57
N ASN A 33 1.21 -38.72 -0.61
CA ASN A 33 1.82 -38.16 -1.82
C ASN A 33 1.92 -39.20 -2.95
N GLN A 34 2.23 -40.45 -2.59
CA GLN A 34 2.23 -41.56 -3.56
C GLN A 34 0.81 -41.82 -4.09
N GLN A 35 -0.20 -41.88 -3.22
CA GLN A 35 -1.60 -42.03 -3.63
C GLN A 35 -2.04 -40.91 -4.58
N ARG A 36 -1.65 -39.66 -4.29
CA ARG A 36 -1.91 -38.50 -5.15
C ARG A 36 -1.32 -38.71 -6.55
N SER A 37 -0.07 -39.16 -6.62
CA SER A 37 0.64 -39.38 -7.89
C SER A 37 0.02 -40.51 -8.71
N ASP A 38 -0.50 -41.54 -8.05
CA ASP A 38 -1.18 -42.68 -8.67
C ASP A 38 -2.67 -42.39 -8.97
N GLY A 39 -3.20 -41.23 -8.56
CA GLY A 39 -4.62 -40.87 -8.71
C GLY A 39 -5.56 -41.68 -7.80
N ILE A 40 -5.04 -42.29 -6.75
CA ILE A 40 -5.78 -43.15 -5.82
C ILE A 40 -6.44 -42.28 -4.76
N LEU A 41 -7.74 -42.45 -4.55
CA LEU A 41 -8.55 -41.73 -3.54
C LEU A 41 -8.59 -40.20 -3.70
N CYS A 42 -8.09 -39.65 -4.81
CA CYS A 42 -8.23 -38.24 -5.14
C CYS A 42 -9.71 -37.90 -5.36
N ASP A 43 -10.22 -36.96 -4.57
CA ASP A 43 -11.61 -36.50 -4.54
C ASP A 43 -11.77 -35.06 -5.05
N VAL A 44 -10.70 -34.48 -5.60
CA VAL A 44 -10.72 -33.20 -6.30
C VAL A 44 -9.63 -33.11 -7.38
N THR A 45 -9.95 -32.39 -8.45
CA THR A 45 -9.01 -31.97 -9.49
C THR A 45 -8.96 -30.45 -9.53
N LEU A 46 -7.81 -29.88 -9.20
CA LEU A 46 -7.56 -28.44 -9.28
C LEU A 46 -7.07 -28.09 -10.68
N ILE A 47 -7.60 -27.02 -11.25
CA ILE A 47 -7.22 -26.50 -12.56
C ILE A 47 -6.60 -25.13 -12.35
N ALA A 48 -5.34 -24.97 -12.73
CA ALA A 48 -4.67 -23.68 -12.78
C ALA A 48 -4.16 -23.46 -14.20
N GLU A 49 -4.55 -22.35 -14.81
CA GLU A 49 -4.35 -22.08 -16.24
C GLU A 49 -4.95 -23.22 -17.09
N GLU A 50 -4.12 -24.02 -17.76
CA GLU A 50 -4.54 -25.17 -18.58
C GLU A 50 -4.12 -26.52 -17.98
N GLN A 51 -3.52 -26.54 -16.78
CA GLN A 51 -3.02 -27.76 -16.16
C GLN A 51 -3.97 -28.29 -15.08
N LYS A 52 -4.12 -29.61 -15.04
CA LYS A 52 -4.95 -30.34 -14.07
C LYS A 52 -4.08 -31.02 -13.01
N PHE A 53 -4.47 -30.90 -11.75
CA PHE A 53 -3.77 -31.47 -10.60
C PHE A 53 -4.73 -32.25 -9.70
N HIS A 54 -4.55 -33.56 -9.60
CA HIS A 54 -5.33 -34.39 -8.68
C HIS A 54 -4.83 -34.23 -7.24
N ALA A 55 -5.76 -34.20 -6.29
CA ALA A 55 -5.45 -34.05 -4.87
C ALA A 55 -6.56 -34.63 -3.97
N HIS A 56 -6.27 -34.67 -2.67
CA HIS A 56 -7.21 -35.02 -1.61
C HIS A 56 -7.70 -33.75 -0.89
N LYS A 57 -9.02 -33.52 -0.84
CA LYS A 57 -9.66 -32.40 -0.13
C LYS A 57 -9.22 -32.34 1.33
N ALA A 58 -9.10 -33.50 1.99
CA ALA A 58 -8.69 -33.60 3.39
C ALA A 58 -7.27 -33.06 3.65
N VAL A 59 -6.30 -33.39 2.77
CA VAL A 59 -4.92 -32.89 2.92
C VAL A 59 -4.86 -31.38 2.70
N LEU A 60 -5.54 -30.90 1.65
CA LEU A 60 -5.59 -29.47 1.34
C LEU A 60 -6.26 -28.65 2.45
N ALA A 61 -7.39 -29.11 2.98
CA ALA A 61 -8.09 -28.44 4.07
C ALA A 61 -7.30 -28.45 5.39
N ALA A 62 -6.41 -29.42 5.58
CA ALA A 62 -5.56 -29.50 6.77
C ALA A 62 -4.44 -28.45 6.77
N CYS A 63 -3.88 -28.11 5.59
CA CYS A 63 -2.76 -27.17 5.49
C CYS A 63 -3.13 -25.77 4.99
N SER A 64 -4.35 -25.56 4.49
CA SER A 64 -4.81 -24.30 3.89
C SER A 64 -6.19 -23.90 4.40
N ASP A 65 -6.27 -22.68 4.93
CA ASP A 65 -7.52 -22.05 5.39
C ASP A 65 -8.48 -21.78 4.23
N TYR A 66 -7.93 -21.42 3.06
CA TYR A 66 -8.67 -21.23 1.82
C TYR A 66 -9.39 -22.52 1.40
N PHE A 67 -8.65 -23.63 1.29
CA PHE A 67 -9.25 -24.91 0.90
C PHE A 67 -10.20 -25.44 1.97
N ARG A 68 -9.88 -25.25 3.25
CA ARG A 68 -10.80 -25.61 4.33
C ARG A 68 -12.14 -24.91 4.20
N ALA A 69 -12.13 -23.59 3.98
CA ALA A 69 -13.34 -22.81 3.77
C ALA A 69 -14.09 -23.28 2.52
N MET A 70 -13.38 -23.47 1.40
CA MET A 70 -13.96 -23.88 0.12
C MET A 70 -14.66 -25.26 0.19
N PHE A 71 -14.07 -26.22 0.92
CA PHE A 71 -14.62 -27.59 1.00
C PHE A 71 -15.61 -27.80 2.15
N SER A 72 -15.56 -26.99 3.21
CA SER A 72 -16.41 -27.16 4.41
C SER A 72 -17.67 -26.29 4.42
N LEU A 73 -17.67 -25.18 3.68
CA LEU A 73 -18.86 -24.34 3.51
C LEU A 73 -19.67 -24.92 2.36
N CYS A 74 -20.98 -25.12 2.53
CA CYS A 74 -21.90 -25.67 1.52
C CYS A 74 -22.05 -24.76 0.28
N MET A 75 -20.97 -24.50 -0.43
CA MET A 75 -20.90 -23.81 -1.71
C MET A 75 -20.92 -24.83 -2.86
N VAL A 76 -21.04 -24.36 -4.09
CA VAL A 76 -21.12 -25.22 -5.29
C VAL A 76 -19.86 -26.10 -5.41
N GLU A 77 -18.72 -25.54 -5.02
CA GLU A 77 -17.39 -26.15 -5.06
C GLU A 77 -17.23 -27.29 -4.04
N SER A 78 -18.02 -27.30 -2.96
CA SER A 78 -17.97 -28.38 -1.96
C SER A 78 -18.34 -29.74 -2.56
N GLY A 79 -19.28 -29.75 -3.51
CA GLY A 79 -19.72 -30.92 -4.26
C GLY A 79 -19.06 -31.10 -5.64
N ALA A 80 -18.13 -30.21 -6.01
CA ALA A 80 -17.45 -30.30 -7.30
C ALA A 80 -16.25 -31.24 -7.25
N ASP A 81 -16.07 -32.01 -8.33
CA ASP A 81 -14.90 -32.86 -8.56
C ASP A 81 -13.77 -32.10 -9.28
N GLU A 82 -14.10 -30.97 -9.95
CA GLU A 82 -13.14 -30.08 -10.60
C GLU A 82 -13.31 -28.63 -10.10
N VAL A 83 -12.19 -27.96 -9.76
CA VAL A 83 -12.17 -26.57 -9.26
C VAL A 83 -11.18 -25.75 -10.07
N ASN A 84 -11.63 -24.64 -10.66
CA ASN A 84 -10.78 -23.72 -11.41
C ASN A 84 -10.25 -22.61 -10.49
N LEU A 85 -8.93 -22.54 -10.33
CA LEU A 85 -8.24 -21.56 -9.50
C LEU A 85 -7.79 -20.38 -10.36
N HIS A 86 -8.54 -19.29 -10.28
CA HIS A 86 -8.21 -18.05 -10.97
C HIS A 86 -7.15 -17.24 -10.19
N GLY A 87 -6.12 -16.77 -10.90
CA GLY A 87 -5.07 -15.94 -10.31
C GLY A 87 -3.90 -16.72 -9.69
N VAL A 88 -3.86 -18.04 -9.87
CA VAL A 88 -2.73 -18.89 -9.47
C VAL A 88 -2.13 -19.53 -10.73
N THR A 89 -0.82 -19.44 -10.89
CA THR A 89 -0.11 -20.07 -12.01
C THR A 89 0.03 -21.58 -11.80
N SER A 90 0.11 -22.34 -12.89
CA SER A 90 0.32 -23.79 -12.83
C SER A 90 1.61 -24.16 -12.09
N LEU A 91 2.67 -23.34 -12.22
CA LEU A 91 3.93 -23.50 -11.50
C LEU A 91 3.78 -23.25 -10.00
N GLY A 92 3.15 -22.13 -9.59
CA GLY A 92 2.91 -21.81 -8.19
C GLY A 92 2.05 -22.87 -7.50
N LEU A 93 0.98 -23.33 -8.16
CA LEU A 93 0.13 -24.40 -7.65
C LEU A 93 0.90 -25.72 -7.50
N LYS A 94 1.72 -26.09 -8.49
CA LYS A 94 2.54 -27.31 -8.39
C LYS A 94 3.45 -27.28 -7.17
N GLN A 95 4.16 -26.17 -6.93
CA GLN A 95 5.04 -26.02 -5.76
C GLN A 95 4.26 -26.04 -4.44
N ALA A 96 3.09 -25.38 -4.39
CA ALA A 96 2.21 -25.39 -3.23
C ALA A 96 1.70 -26.81 -2.89
N LEU A 97 1.34 -27.60 -3.90
CA LEU A 97 0.92 -29.00 -3.73
C LEU A 97 2.09 -29.89 -3.30
N GLU A 98 3.26 -29.73 -3.91
CA GLU A 98 4.47 -30.47 -3.50
C GLU A 98 4.75 -30.21 -2.01
N PHE A 99 4.68 -28.94 -1.58
CA PHE A 99 4.83 -28.56 -0.18
C PHE A 99 3.75 -29.18 0.72
N ALA A 100 2.48 -29.13 0.34
CA ALA A 100 1.38 -29.69 1.13
C ALA A 100 1.55 -31.20 1.41
N TYR A 101 2.20 -31.93 0.50
CA TYR A 101 2.38 -33.38 0.58
C TYR A 101 3.79 -33.83 0.98
N THR A 102 4.73 -32.91 1.18
CA THR A 102 6.11 -33.27 1.57
C THR A 102 6.64 -32.46 2.74
N GLY A 103 6.01 -31.32 3.05
CA GLY A 103 6.54 -30.32 3.97
C GLY A 103 7.80 -29.62 3.46
N GLN A 104 8.20 -29.86 2.21
CA GLN A 104 9.44 -29.38 1.62
C GLN A 104 9.16 -28.54 0.38
N ILE A 105 10.03 -27.56 0.14
CA ILE A 105 10.02 -26.77 -1.09
C ILE A 105 11.46 -26.44 -1.49
N LEU A 106 11.74 -26.52 -2.79
CA LEU A 106 12.98 -26.04 -3.37
C LEU A 106 12.73 -24.63 -3.91
N LEU A 107 13.30 -23.63 -3.25
CA LEU A 107 13.16 -22.23 -3.63
C LEU A 107 14.30 -21.80 -4.55
N GLU A 108 13.93 -21.20 -5.68
CA GLU A 108 14.86 -20.64 -6.65
C GLU A 108 14.42 -19.20 -6.99
N PRO A 109 15.36 -18.30 -7.36
CA PRO A 109 15.01 -16.92 -7.68
C PRO A 109 14.00 -16.78 -8.82
N GLY A 110 14.02 -17.72 -9.78
CA GLY A 110 13.13 -17.70 -10.94
C GLY A 110 11.69 -18.09 -10.65
N VAL A 111 11.41 -18.76 -9.52
CA VAL A 111 10.06 -19.29 -9.20
C VAL A 111 9.44 -18.63 -7.97
N ILE A 112 10.21 -17.83 -7.23
CA ILE A 112 9.79 -17.29 -5.92
C ILE A 112 8.51 -16.46 -5.99
N GLN A 113 8.30 -15.68 -7.06
CA GLN A 113 7.11 -14.85 -7.21
C GLN A 113 5.85 -15.69 -7.41
N ASP A 114 5.90 -16.75 -8.23
CA ASP A 114 4.80 -17.70 -8.41
C ASP A 114 4.46 -18.41 -7.10
N VAL A 115 5.47 -18.82 -6.35
CA VAL A 115 5.31 -19.50 -5.05
C VAL A 115 4.67 -18.55 -4.02
N LEU A 116 5.13 -17.29 -3.94
CA LEU A 116 4.55 -16.29 -3.05
C LEU A 116 3.09 -15.97 -3.42
N ALA A 117 2.80 -15.81 -4.71
CA ALA A 117 1.45 -15.56 -5.20
C ALA A 117 0.52 -16.73 -4.86
N ALA A 118 0.95 -17.97 -5.12
CA ALA A 118 0.19 -19.16 -4.75
C ALA A 118 0.02 -19.30 -3.23
N GLY A 119 1.09 -19.11 -2.46
CA GLY A 119 1.07 -19.22 -1.01
C GLY A 119 0.15 -18.19 -0.35
N SER A 120 0.14 -16.96 -0.85
CA SER A 120 -0.75 -15.89 -0.39
C SER A 120 -2.20 -16.18 -0.75
N HIS A 121 -2.48 -16.50 -2.02
CA HIS A 121 -3.84 -16.79 -2.50
C HIS A 121 -4.45 -18.00 -1.80
N LEU A 122 -3.66 -19.07 -1.64
CA LEU A 122 -4.08 -20.34 -1.02
C LEU A 122 -3.92 -20.32 0.50
N GLN A 123 -3.52 -19.20 1.10
CA GLN A 123 -3.35 -19.04 2.56
C GLN A 123 -2.44 -20.11 3.21
N LEU A 124 -1.32 -20.42 2.56
CA LEU A 124 -0.30 -21.35 3.06
C LEU A 124 0.74 -20.57 3.88
N LEU A 125 0.42 -20.26 5.14
CA LEU A 125 1.26 -19.38 5.98
C LEU A 125 2.67 -19.93 6.23
N GLU A 126 2.82 -21.23 6.46
CA GLU A 126 4.15 -21.84 6.65
C GLU A 126 5.00 -21.78 5.38
N LEU A 127 4.38 -21.89 4.20
CA LEU A 127 5.06 -21.73 2.92
C LEU A 127 5.60 -20.29 2.76
N LEU A 128 4.78 -19.29 3.07
CA LEU A 128 5.18 -17.88 3.05
C LEU A 128 6.29 -17.58 4.08
N ASN A 129 6.26 -18.25 5.23
CA ASN A 129 7.29 -18.15 6.25
C ASN A 129 8.64 -18.68 5.73
N LEU A 130 8.66 -19.85 5.07
CA LEU A 130 9.86 -20.39 4.42
C LEU A 130 10.39 -19.47 3.32
N CYS A 131 9.50 -18.94 2.47
CA CYS A 131 9.85 -17.96 1.44
C CYS A 131 10.49 -16.71 2.05
N SER A 132 9.96 -16.21 3.17
CA SER A 132 10.51 -15.06 3.87
C SER A 132 11.94 -15.32 4.35
N HIS A 133 12.21 -16.48 4.95
CA HIS A 133 13.56 -16.83 5.42
C HIS A 133 14.56 -16.93 4.26
N TYR A 134 14.16 -17.54 3.15
CA TYR A 134 14.98 -17.59 1.94
C TYR A 134 15.32 -16.18 1.42
N LEU A 135 14.31 -15.31 1.29
CA LEU A 135 14.52 -13.93 0.80
C LEU A 135 15.38 -13.09 1.75
N ILE A 136 15.30 -13.31 3.06
CA ILE A 136 16.17 -12.66 4.05
C ILE A 136 17.63 -13.07 3.84
N GLN A 137 17.91 -14.33 3.48
CA GLN A 137 19.28 -14.80 3.22
C GLN A 137 19.88 -14.16 1.96
N GLU A 138 19.04 -13.84 0.98
CA GLU A 138 19.46 -13.18 -0.26
C GLU A 138 19.56 -11.65 -0.15
N LEU A 139 19.15 -11.05 0.98
CA LEU A 139 19.10 -9.60 1.17
C LEU A 139 20.48 -8.94 1.08
N ASN A 140 20.60 -7.94 0.21
CA ASN A 140 21.83 -7.19 -0.03
C ASN A 140 21.56 -5.75 -0.54
N SER A 141 22.65 -4.99 -0.76
CA SER A 141 22.60 -3.58 -1.19
C SER A 141 22.06 -3.34 -2.59
N PHE A 142 21.86 -4.39 -3.40
CA PHE A 142 21.32 -4.30 -4.75
C PHE A 142 19.85 -4.65 -4.83
N ASN A 143 19.33 -5.52 -3.95
CA ASN A 143 17.97 -6.05 -4.04
C ASN A 143 17.03 -5.63 -2.90
N TYR A 144 17.52 -4.92 -1.86
CA TYR A 144 16.71 -4.57 -0.68
C TYR A 144 15.38 -3.86 -1.03
N LEU A 145 15.37 -3.00 -2.05
CA LEU A 145 14.17 -2.26 -2.45
C LEU A 145 13.14 -3.17 -3.12
N ASP A 146 13.59 -4.10 -3.97
CA ASP A 146 12.71 -5.07 -4.61
C ASP A 146 12.18 -6.09 -3.60
N LEU A 147 13.01 -6.50 -2.64
CA LEU A 147 12.58 -7.36 -1.54
C LEU A 147 11.58 -6.65 -0.61
N TYR A 148 11.72 -5.35 -0.37
CA TYR A 148 10.71 -4.57 0.34
C TYR A 148 9.38 -4.53 -0.41
N ARG A 149 9.40 -4.31 -1.74
CA ARG A 149 8.19 -4.33 -2.57
C ARG A 149 7.48 -5.68 -2.52
N LEU A 150 8.24 -6.79 -2.54
CA LEU A 150 7.66 -8.13 -2.34
C LEU A 150 7.09 -8.31 -0.93
N ALA A 151 7.79 -7.82 0.09
CA ALA A 151 7.33 -7.91 1.47
C ALA A 151 6.01 -7.15 1.68
N ASP A 152 5.90 -5.95 1.12
CA ASP A 152 4.68 -5.13 1.15
C ASP A 152 3.54 -5.83 0.37
N LEU A 153 3.81 -6.27 -0.87
CA LEU A 153 2.82 -6.90 -1.74
C LEU A 153 2.20 -8.17 -1.15
N PHE A 154 3.00 -8.99 -0.46
CA PHE A 154 2.57 -10.28 0.10
C PHE A 154 2.42 -10.26 1.63
N ASN A 155 2.50 -9.08 2.26
CA ASN A 155 2.42 -8.89 3.71
C ASN A 155 3.44 -9.75 4.51
N LEU A 156 4.67 -9.88 4.02
CA LEU A 156 5.75 -10.66 4.63
C LEU A 156 6.47 -9.87 5.73
N THR A 157 5.84 -9.78 6.91
CA THR A 157 6.33 -8.95 8.03
C THR A 157 7.76 -9.27 8.49
N LEU A 158 8.18 -10.54 8.43
CA LEU A 158 9.55 -10.94 8.77
C LEU A 158 10.58 -10.37 7.80
N LEU A 159 10.28 -10.41 6.50
CA LEU A 159 11.14 -9.86 5.45
C LEU A 159 11.16 -8.33 5.52
N GLU A 160 10.01 -7.69 5.72
CA GLU A 160 9.90 -6.24 5.88
C GLU A 160 10.81 -5.73 7.02
N LYS A 161 10.72 -6.37 8.19
CA LYS A 161 11.56 -6.05 9.34
C LYS A 161 13.06 -6.24 9.04
N ALA A 162 13.41 -7.32 8.34
CA ALA A 162 14.81 -7.57 7.96
C ALA A 162 15.34 -6.49 7.01
N VAL A 163 14.53 -6.01 6.06
CA VAL A 163 14.90 -4.91 5.16
C VAL A 163 15.07 -3.60 5.93
N ILE A 164 14.17 -3.28 6.86
CA ILE A 164 14.30 -2.09 7.73
C ILE A 164 15.60 -2.18 8.53
N ASP A 165 15.88 -3.32 9.17
CA ASP A 165 17.09 -3.54 9.96
C ASP A 165 18.37 -3.44 9.11
N PHE A 166 18.33 -3.91 7.87
CA PHE A 166 19.42 -3.75 6.91
C PHE A 166 19.63 -2.27 6.57
N LEU A 167 18.58 -1.53 6.22
CA LEU A 167 18.68 -0.11 5.90
C LEU A 167 19.21 0.70 7.08
N VAL A 168 18.70 0.49 8.28
CA VAL A 168 19.19 1.18 9.49
C VAL A 168 20.71 1.02 9.67
N LYS A 169 21.25 -0.16 9.34
CA LYS A 169 22.70 -0.43 9.44
C LYS A 169 23.50 0.19 8.28
N HIS A 170 22.97 0.16 7.06
CA HIS A 170 23.73 0.47 5.84
C HIS A 170 23.34 1.80 5.16
N LEU A 171 22.40 2.57 5.70
CA LEU A 171 21.88 3.80 5.06
C LEU A 171 22.99 4.79 4.70
N SER A 172 23.98 4.99 5.59
CA SER A 172 25.11 5.90 5.36
C SER A 172 26.00 5.48 4.18
N GLU A 173 26.22 4.17 3.99
CA GLU A 173 26.98 3.63 2.87
C GLU A 173 26.18 3.71 1.56
N LEU A 174 24.87 3.45 1.64
CA LEU A 174 23.96 3.55 0.50
C LEU A 174 23.82 5.00 0.02
N LEU A 175 23.72 5.98 0.92
CA LEU A 175 23.70 7.40 0.54
C LEU A 175 24.98 7.85 -0.18
N LYS A 176 26.14 7.27 0.17
CA LYS A 176 27.42 7.59 -0.48
C LYS A 176 27.57 6.92 -1.84
N SER A 177 27.14 5.66 -1.94
CA SER A 177 27.34 4.85 -3.15
C SER A 177 26.21 5.03 -4.17
N ARG A 178 24.97 5.23 -3.71
CA ARG A 178 23.73 5.27 -4.51
C ARG A 178 22.71 6.25 -3.92
N PRO A 179 22.99 7.56 -3.94
CA PRO A 179 22.08 8.55 -3.37
C PRO A 179 20.70 8.57 -4.04
N GLU A 180 20.63 8.38 -5.35
CA GLU A 180 19.36 8.43 -6.10
C GLU A 180 18.37 7.32 -5.65
N ASP A 181 18.87 6.09 -5.43
CA ASP A 181 18.04 4.98 -4.96
C ASP A 181 17.45 5.28 -3.56
N VAL A 182 18.27 5.85 -2.68
CA VAL A 182 17.82 6.21 -1.32
C VAL A 182 16.79 7.35 -1.34
N LEU A 183 16.91 8.29 -2.27
CA LEU A 183 15.94 9.38 -2.45
C LEU A 183 14.59 8.91 -3.02
N THR A 184 14.54 7.69 -3.58
CA THR A 184 13.32 7.07 -4.11
C THR A 184 12.71 6.03 -3.16
N LEU A 185 13.21 5.92 -1.92
CA LEU A 185 12.62 5.04 -0.92
C LEU A 185 11.13 5.34 -0.70
N PRO A 186 10.27 4.30 -0.64
CA PRO A 186 8.88 4.46 -0.25
C PRO A 186 8.77 5.16 1.10
N TYR A 187 7.78 6.05 1.24
CA TYR A 187 7.60 6.82 2.47
C TYR A 187 7.44 5.95 3.71
N CYS A 188 6.66 4.87 3.63
CA CYS A 188 6.45 3.96 4.76
C CYS A 188 7.78 3.36 5.24
N LEU A 189 8.62 2.89 4.31
CA LEU A 189 9.94 2.35 4.61
C LEU A 189 10.86 3.40 5.22
N LEU A 190 10.95 4.58 4.60
CA LEU A 190 11.79 5.68 5.10
C LEU A 190 11.34 6.11 6.50
N GLN A 191 10.03 6.19 6.75
CA GLN A 191 9.47 6.51 8.05
C GLN A 191 9.90 5.51 9.12
N GLU A 192 9.80 4.21 8.85
CA GLU A 192 10.20 3.18 9.82
C GLU A 192 11.72 3.17 10.07
N VAL A 193 12.52 3.41 9.03
CA VAL A 193 13.98 3.55 9.17
C VAL A 193 14.35 4.76 10.04
N LEU A 194 13.71 5.91 9.81
CA LEU A 194 13.97 7.15 10.58
C LEU A 194 13.42 7.11 12.00
N LYS A 195 12.39 6.30 12.29
CA LYS A 195 11.90 6.06 13.65
C LYS A 195 12.86 5.22 14.50
N SER A 196 13.80 4.52 13.89
CA SER A 196 14.68 3.60 14.59
C SER A 196 15.81 4.35 15.31
N ASP A 197 15.81 4.29 16.65
CA ASP A 197 16.90 4.80 17.50
C ASP A 197 18.27 4.13 17.23
N ARG A 198 18.30 3.03 16.46
CA ARG A 198 19.54 2.37 16.03
C ARG A 198 20.23 3.06 14.84
N LEU A 199 19.60 4.07 14.22
CA LEU A 199 20.17 4.81 13.10
C LEU A 199 21.23 5.81 13.61
N THR A 200 22.43 5.31 13.90
CA THR A 200 23.54 6.11 14.47
C THR A 200 24.59 6.50 13.44
N SER A 201 24.45 6.04 12.19
CA SER A 201 25.46 6.17 11.13
C SER A 201 25.39 7.50 10.36
N LEU A 202 24.42 8.37 10.66
CA LEU A 202 24.15 9.65 10.02
C LEU A 202 23.83 10.72 11.05
N SER A 203 24.28 11.96 10.83
CA SER A 203 23.78 13.12 11.57
C SER A 203 22.42 13.58 11.01
N GLU A 204 21.64 14.30 11.82
CA GLU A 204 20.37 14.90 11.38
C GLU A 204 20.58 15.79 10.15
N GLU A 205 21.65 16.59 10.13
CA GLU A 205 21.98 17.44 8.97
C GLU A 205 22.22 16.63 7.69
N GLN A 206 22.83 15.44 7.79
CA GLN A 206 23.05 14.57 6.64
C GLN A 206 21.77 13.91 6.13
N ILE A 207 20.79 13.67 7.01
CA ILE A 207 19.46 13.17 6.65
C ILE A 207 18.68 14.27 5.92
N TRP A 208 18.80 15.51 6.37
CA TRP A 208 18.08 16.69 5.85
C TRP A 208 18.75 17.35 4.63
N GLN A 209 19.24 16.58 3.66
CA GLN A 209 19.85 17.18 2.46
C GLN A 209 18.81 17.85 1.55
N ASN A 210 18.93 19.17 1.39
CA ASN A 210 18.11 20.00 0.51
C ASN A 210 18.48 19.86 -0.97
N LYS A 211 18.14 18.73 -1.60
CA LYS A 211 18.22 18.58 -3.05
C LYS A 211 16.84 18.66 -3.68
N TRP A 212 16.70 19.52 -4.68
CA TRP A 212 15.52 19.55 -5.53
C TRP A 212 15.52 18.33 -6.44
N ILE A 213 14.45 17.56 -6.40
CA ILE A 213 14.26 16.37 -7.25
C ILE A 213 13.20 16.72 -8.29
N SER A 214 13.49 16.42 -9.56
CA SER A 214 12.50 16.54 -10.63
C SER A 214 11.45 15.44 -10.48
N ARG A 215 10.17 15.82 -10.51
CA ARG A 215 9.02 14.90 -10.44
C ARG A 215 8.25 14.95 -11.76
N SER A 216 7.32 14.02 -11.93
CA SER A 216 6.46 13.96 -13.11
C SER A 216 5.85 15.34 -13.44
N PRO A 217 5.87 15.77 -14.71
CA PRO A 217 5.34 17.08 -15.10
C PRO A 217 3.82 17.11 -14.95
N MET A 218 3.26 18.29 -14.64
CA MET A 218 1.81 18.49 -14.58
C MET A 218 1.13 18.12 -15.90
N LEU A 219 -0.08 17.57 -15.84
CA LEU A 219 -0.86 17.16 -17.01
C LEU A 219 -1.20 18.33 -17.95
N GLN A 220 -1.37 19.52 -17.37
CA GLN A 220 -1.69 20.72 -18.11
C GLN A 220 -0.81 21.88 -17.64
N ARG A 221 -0.14 22.53 -18.59
CA ARG A 221 0.63 23.76 -18.35
C ARG A 221 -0.32 24.87 -17.86
N ARG A 222 0.12 25.69 -16.92
CA ARG A 222 -0.70 26.79 -16.38
C ARG A 222 0.14 27.79 -15.61
N VAL A 223 -0.27 29.06 -15.64
CA VAL A 223 0.29 30.14 -14.83
C VAL A 223 -0.75 30.67 -13.83
N TYR A 224 -0.28 31.35 -12.77
CA TYR A 224 -1.15 31.95 -11.74
C TYR A 224 -2.13 30.97 -11.08
N HIS A 225 -1.80 29.68 -11.07
CA HIS A 225 -2.56 28.64 -10.40
C HIS A 225 -2.25 28.64 -8.89
N SER A 226 -3.13 28.04 -8.10
CA SER A 226 -2.91 27.79 -6.68
C SER A 226 -2.53 26.33 -6.47
N MET A 227 -1.65 26.05 -5.50
CA MET A 227 -1.28 24.69 -5.09
C MET A 227 -1.51 24.48 -3.61
N ALA A 228 -1.98 23.30 -3.23
CA ALA A 228 -2.20 22.94 -1.83
C ALA A 228 -1.87 21.47 -1.57
N ALA A 229 -1.23 21.19 -0.43
CA ALA A 229 -0.92 19.84 0.01
C ALA A 229 -1.99 19.35 1.01
N VAL A 230 -2.64 18.22 0.71
CA VAL A 230 -3.64 17.58 1.59
C VAL A 230 -3.51 16.07 1.51
N GLN A 231 -3.48 15.38 2.65
CA GLN A 231 -3.47 13.90 2.73
C GLN A 231 -2.46 13.24 1.75
N ARG A 232 -1.20 13.68 1.78
CA ARG A 232 -0.10 13.20 0.90
C ARG A 232 -0.28 13.44 -0.61
N LYS A 233 -1.30 14.19 -1.02
CA LYS A 233 -1.49 14.62 -2.41
C LYS A 233 -1.23 16.12 -2.54
N LEU A 234 -0.70 16.54 -3.69
CA LEU A 234 -0.72 17.95 -4.09
C LEU A 234 -1.92 18.17 -5.01
N TYR A 235 -2.68 19.23 -4.77
CA TYR A 235 -3.78 19.65 -5.64
C TYR A 235 -3.41 20.95 -6.32
N VAL A 236 -3.61 21.00 -7.63
CA VAL A 236 -3.39 22.18 -8.46
C VAL A 236 -4.75 22.70 -8.92
N LEU A 237 -5.02 23.97 -8.60
CA LEU A 237 -6.32 24.60 -8.74
C LEU A 237 -6.20 25.89 -9.55
N GLY A 238 -7.13 26.09 -10.49
CA GLY A 238 -7.24 27.35 -11.22
C GLY A 238 -6.04 27.65 -12.10
N GLY A 239 -5.83 28.95 -12.30
CA GLY A 239 -4.82 29.48 -13.22
C GLY A 239 -5.35 29.64 -14.63
N ASN A 240 -4.45 30.04 -15.52
CA ASN A 240 -4.76 30.17 -16.94
C ASN A 240 -3.71 29.48 -17.82
N ASP A 241 -4.20 29.03 -18.96
CA ASP A 241 -3.44 28.37 -20.03
C ASP A 241 -3.70 29.13 -21.35
N LEU A 242 -3.04 28.70 -22.42
CA LEU A 242 -3.29 29.11 -23.78
C LEU A 242 -3.96 27.96 -24.53
N ASP A 243 -5.00 28.25 -25.30
CA ASP A 243 -5.59 27.29 -26.22
C ASP A 243 -4.72 27.11 -27.49
N TYR A 244 -5.23 26.36 -28.49
CA TYR A 244 -4.52 26.13 -29.76
C TYR A 244 -4.31 27.41 -30.60
N ASN A 245 -5.12 28.44 -30.36
CA ASN A 245 -5.04 29.73 -31.04
C ASN A 245 -4.17 30.75 -30.28
N ASN A 246 -3.54 30.33 -29.17
CA ASN A 246 -2.85 31.20 -28.21
C ASN A 246 -3.77 32.19 -27.48
N ASP A 247 -5.06 31.91 -27.41
CA ASP A 247 -5.99 32.68 -26.60
C ASP A 247 -5.94 32.21 -25.13
N ARG A 248 -6.02 33.17 -24.20
CA ARG A 248 -6.00 32.86 -22.77
C ARG A 248 -7.29 32.17 -22.36
N ILE A 249 -7.17 31.03 -21.68
CA ILE A 249 -8.29 30.28 -21.11
C ILE A 249 -8.10 30.09 -19.61
N LEU A 250 -9.21 30.12 -18.85
CA LEU A 250 -9.19 29.76 -17.43
C LEU A 250 -9.26 28.25 -17.25
N VAL A 251 -8.36 27.70 -16.43
CA VAL A 251 -8.32 26.27 -16.19
C VAL A 251 -9.21 25.93 -15.01
N ARG A 252 -10.35 25.27 -15.29
CA ARG A 252 -11.26 24.77 -14.25
C ARG A 252 -10.90 23.38 -13.75
N HIS A 253 -10.11 22.65 -14.53
CA HIS A 253 -9.70 21.31 -14.19
C HIS A 253 -8.74 21.28 -13.00
N ILE A 254 -9.05 20.36 -12.09
CA ILE A 254 -8.25 20.10 -10.91
C ILE A 254 -7.39 18.87 -11.19
N ASP A 255 -6.09 19.02 -10.98
CA ASP A 255 -5.12 17.93 -11.08
C ASP A 255 -4.60 17.62 -9.67
N SER A 256 -4.56 16.33 -9.33
CA SER A 256 -3.96 15.85 -8.09
C SER A 256 -2.69 15.07 -8.40
N TYR A 257 -1.65 15.26 -7.60
CA TYR A 257 -0.40 14.52 -7.69
C TYR A 257 -0.28 13.61 -6.48
N ASN A 258 -0.07 12.31 -6.74
CA ASN A 258 0.24 11.34 -5.72
C ASN A 258 1.78 11.27 -5.56
N ILE A 259 2.26 11.67 -4.38
CA ILE A 259 3.68 11.70 -4.06
C ILE A 259 4.32 10.31 -4.01
N ASP A 260 3.55 9.29 -3.67
CA ASP A 260 4.03 7.92 -3.49
C ASP A 260 4.24 7.21 -4.82
N THR A 261 3.38 7.48 -5.81
CA THR A 261 3.46 6.87 -7.14
C THR A 261 4.16 7.73 -8.17
N ASP A 262 4.51 8.97 -7.84
CA ASP A 262 5.03 9.98 -8.78
C ASP A 262 4.12 10.15 -10.01
N GLN A 263 2.81 10.26 -9.79
CA GLN A 263 1.81 10.34 -10.87
C GLN A 263 0.82 11.46 -10.63
N TRP A 264 0.49 12.16 -11.72
CA TRP A 264 -0.61 13.10 -11.78
C TRP A 264 -1.89 12.43 -12.28
N THR A 265 -3.00 12.75 -11.64
CA THR A 265 -4.33 12.28 -12.00
C THR A 265 -5.29 13.47 -12.09
N ARG A 266 -6.00 13.56 -13.22
CA ARG A 266 -7.10 14.52 -13.42
C ARG A 266 -8.26 14.13 -12.51
N CYS A 267 -8.70 15.04 -11.64
CA CYS A 267 -9.88 14.81 -10.81
C CYS A 267 -11.15 14.75 -11.67
N ASN A 268 -12.13 13.97 -11.22
CA ASN A 268 -13.45 13.85 -11.89
C ASN A 268 -14.38 15.05 -11.62
N PHE A 269 -14.00 15.93 -10.69
CA PHE A 269 -14.66 17.19 -10.38
C PHE A 269 -13.80 18.38 -10.83
N ASN A 270 -14.43 19.55 -10.97
CA ASN A 270 -13.80 20.77 -11.46
C ASN A 270 -14.18 21.96 -10.58
N LEU A 271 -13.40 23.04 -10.66
CA LEU A 271 -13.82 24.32 -10.10
C LEU A 271 -15.15 24.76 -10.72
N LEU A 272 -16.03 25.35 -9.90
CA LEU A 272 -17.32 25.88 -10.31
C LEU A 272 -17.14 27.14 -11.16
N THR A 273 -16.17 27.98 -10.81
CA THR A 273 -15.75 29.15 -11.59
C THR A 273 -14.28 29.04 -11.96
N GLY A 274 -13.94 29.34 -13.21
CA GLY A 274 -12.54 29.50 -13.61
C GLY A 274 -11.97 30.77 -12.98
N GLN A 275 -10.81 30.68 -12.34
CA GLN A 275 -10.17 31.81 -11.69
C GLN A 275 -8.66 31.59 -11.61
N ASN A 276 -7.90 32.68 -11.68
CA ASN A 276 -6.46 32.70 -11.41
C ASN A 276 -6.16 33.61 -10.21
N GLU A 277 -4.89 33.68 -9.78
CA GLU A 277 -4.42 34.60 -8.73
C GLU A 277 -5.22 34.49 -7.41
N SER A 278 -5.69 33.29 -7.09
CA SER A 278 -6.49 33.04 -5.90
C SER A 278 -5.61 32.77 -4.68
N GLY A 279 -6.07 33.20 -3.51
CA GLY A 279 -5.50 32.74 -2.25
C GLY A 279 -5.89 31.30 -1.98
N VAL A 280 -5.01 30.54 -1.33
CA VAL A 280 -5.28 29.13 -0.98
C VAL A 280 -4.94 28.86 0.48
N ALA A 281 -5.85 28.19 1.19
CA ALA A 281 -5.63 27.73 2.55
C ALA A 281 -6.19 26.31 2.74
N VAL A 282 -5.55 25.51 3.59
CA VAL A 282 -5.96 24.14 3.88
C VAL A 282 -6.36 24.00 5.35
N HIS A 283 -7.49 23.35 5.61
CA HIS A 283 -7.89 23.00 6.97
C HIS A 283 -8.82 21.79 6.98
N ASN A 284 -8.56 20.82 7.86
CA ASN A 284 -9.38 19.61 8.08
C ASN A 284 -9.80 18.88 6.80
N GLY A 285 -8.85 18.65 5.88
CA GLY A 285 -9.13 17.96 4.61
C GLY A 285 -9.91 18.79 3.60
N ARG A 286 -10.02 20.11 3.80
CA ARG A 286 -10.63 21.05 2.86
C ARG A 286 -9.63 22.05 2.34
N ILE A 287 -9.71 22.37 1.06
CA ILE A 287 -8.93 23.42 0.40
C ILE A 287 -9.86 24.58 0.08
N TYR A 288 -9.53 25.75 0.60
CA TYR A 288 -10.27 26.99 0.39
C TYR A 288 -9.55 27.81 -0.65
N LEU A 289 -10.18 27.99 -1.81
CA LEU A 289 -9.73 28.86 -2.88
C LEU A 289 -10.48 30.18 -2.76
N VAL A 290 -9.78 31.26 -2.40
CA VAL A 290 -10.36 32.52 -1.94
C VAL A 290 -10.06 33.63 -2.95
N GLY A 291 -11.11 34.33 -3.39
CA GLY A 291 -11.00 35.43 -4.34
C GLY A 291 -10.52 34.97 -5.71
N GLY A 292 -9.66 35.75 -6.34
CA GLY A 292 -9.06 35.48 -7.66
C GLY A 292 -9.51 36.48 -8.71
N TYR A 293 -9.13 36.24 -9.95
CA TYR A 293 -9.44 37.11 -11.08
C TYR A 293 -10.01 36.30 -12.26
N SER A 294 -10.99 36.90 -12.94
CA SER A 294 -11.63 36.33 -14.13
C SER A 294 -11.24 37.14 -15.36
N ILE A 295 -10.48 36.53 -16.26
CA ILE A 295 -10.09 37.15 -17.53
C ILE A 295 -11.28 37.39 -18.47
N TRP A 296 -12.41 36.71 -18.26
CA TRP A 296 -13.61 36.86 -19.10
C TRP A 296 -14.42 38.08 -18.73
N THR A 297 -14.54 38.36 -17.43
CA THR A 297 -15.25 39.53 -16.91
C THR A 297 -14.31 40.71 -16.69
N ASN A 298 -12.99 40.46 -16.72
CA ASN A 298 -11.95 41.45 -16.44
C ASN A 298 -12.10 42.06 -15.02
N GLU A 299 -12.53 41.26 -14.05
CA GLU A 299 -12.84 41.68 -12.68
C GLU A 299 -12.26 40.73 -11.63
N PRO A 300 -11.87 41.24 -10.44
CA PRO A 300 -11.62 40.42 -9.26
C PRO A 300 -12.88 39.66 -8.84
N LEU A 301 -12.69 38.55 -8.13
CA LEU A 301 -13.76 37.69 -7.66
C LEU A 301 -13.89 37.79 -6.14
N ALA A 302 -15.13 37.78 -5.65
CA ALA A 302 -15.43 37.64 -4.23
C ALA A 302 -15.74 36.19 -3.82
N CYS A 303 -15.79 35.25 -4.78
CA CYS A 303 -16.18 33.88 -4.46
C CYS A 303 -15.11 33.15 -3.66
N ILE A 304 -15.57 32.27 -2.79
CA ILE A 304 -14.74 31.27 -2.13
C ILE A 304 -15.22 29.92 -2.63
N GLN A 305 -14.34 29.14 -3.22
CA GLN A 305 -14.63 27.77 -3.64
C GLN A 305 -13.94 26.83 -2.65
N VAL A 306 -14.69 25.88 -2.10
CA VAL A 306 -14.20 24.90 -1.15
C VAL A 306 -14.14 23.56 -1.84
N LEU A 307 -12.96 22.97 -1.87
CA LEU A 307 -12.77 21.59 -2.29
C LEU A 307 -12.67 20.71 -1.03
N ASP A 308 -13.65 19.84 -0.81
CA ASP A 308 -13.64 18.87 0.28
C ASP A 308 -13.02 17.55 -0.21
N VAL A 309 -11.87 17.21 0.34
CA VAL A 309 -11.16 15.94 0.12
C VAL A 309 -10.98 15.18 1.43
N SER A 310 -11.83 15.46 2.43
CA SER A 310 -11.72 14.83 3.74
C SER A 310 -12.09 13.34 3.72
N ARG A 311 -12.88 12.92 2.72
CA ARG A 311 -13.38 11.54 2.56
C ARG A 311 -13.11 11.06 1.14
N GLU A 312 -12.28 10.03 1.03
CA GLU A 312 -11.96 9.38 -0.25
C GLU A 312 -13.23 8.84 -0.92
N GLY A 313 -13.38 9.12 -2.22
CA GLY A 313 -14.53 8.73 -3.03
C GLY A 313 -15.79 9.57 -2.83
N LYS A 314 -15.74 10.64 -2.03
CA LYS A 314 -16.82 11.61 -1.83
C LYS A 314 -16.33 13.05 -1.98
N GLU A 315 -15.33 13.25 -2.82
CA GLU A 315 -14.74 14.55 -3.07
C GLU A 315 -15.73 15.47 -3.81
N GLU A 316 -15.84 16.72 -3.38
CA GLU A 316 -16.76 17.69 -3.97
C GLU A 316 -16.22 19.12 -3.94
N VAL A 317 -16.71 19.94 -4.88
CA VAL A 317 -16.47 21.39 -4.90
C VAL A 317 -17.78 22.12 -4.70
N PHE A 318 -17.84 23.01 -3.71
CA PHE A 318 -18.99 23.87 -3.45
C PHE A 318 -18.56 25.31 -3.18
N TYR A 319 -19.48 26.27 -3.33
CA TYR A 319 -19.21 27.65 -2.92
C TYR A 319 -19.27 27.77 -1.40
N GLY A 320 -18.21 28.32 -0.82
CA GLY A 320 -18.24 28.91 0.50
C GLY A 320 -18.93 30.27 0.47
N PRO A 321 -18.85 31.04 1.56
CA PRO A 321 -19.41 32.38 1.58
C PRO A 321 -18.59 33.32 0.69
N THR A 322 -19.21 34.41 0.25
CA THR A 322 -18.54 35.43 -0.58
C THR A 322 -17.80 36.43 0.28
N LEU A 323 -16.57 36.77 -0.09
CA LEU A 323 -15.81 37.88 0.49
C LEU A 323 -16.64 39.18 0.48
N PRO A 324 -16.45 40.07 1.47
CA PRO A 324 -17.12 41.36 1.49
C PRO A 324 -16.75 42.25 0.30
N PHE A 325 -15.53 42.07 -0.22
CA PHE A 325 -14.99 42.76 -1.39
C PHE A 325 -14.31 41.75 -2.30
N ALA A 326 -14.44 41.94 -3.61
CA ALA A 326 -13.76 41.13 -4.59
C ALA A 326 -12.26 41.44 -4.60
N SER A 327 -11.41 40.41 -4.59
CA SER A 327 -9.96 40.54 -4.45
C SER A 327 -9.22 39.47 -5.25
N ASN A 328 -8.05 39.81 -5.79
CA ASN A 328 -7.11 38.89 -6.45
C ASN A 328 -5.68 39.12 -5.92
N GLY A 329 -4.79 38.15 -6.15
CA GLY A 329 -3.39 38.23 -5.69
C GLY A 329 -3.22 38.14 -4.17
N ILE A 330 -4.23 37.61 -3.46
CA ILE A 330 -4.24 37.54 -2.00
C ILE A 330 -3.51 36.29 -1.49
N ALA A 331 -2.83 36.43 -0.36
CA ALA A 331 -2.38 35.29 0.44
C ALA A 331 -3.50 34.89 1.40
N ALA A 332 -3.69 33.59 1.62
CA ALA A 332 -4.66 33.07 2.56
C ALA A 332 -3.96 32.10 3.53
N CYS A 333 -4.36 32.13 4.80
CA CYS A 333 -3.93 31.16 5.79
C CYS A 333 -5.09 30.83 6.73
N PHE A 334 -4.96 29.70 7.43
CA PHE A 334 -5.88 29.35 8.50
C PHE A 334 -5.26 29.72 9.85
N LEU A 335 -5.98 30.49 10.66
CA LEU A 335 -5.57 30.86 12.02
C LEU A 335 -6.57 30.29 13.03
N PRO A 336 -6.19 29.33 13.88
CA PRO A 336 -7.03 28.93 15.00
C PRO A 336 -7.05 30.06 16.04
N ALA A 337 -8.23 30.62 16.32
CA ALA A 337 -8.40 31.68 17.31
C ALA A 337 -9.59 31.38 18.24
N PRO A 338 -9.49 31.73 19.54
CA PRO A 338 -10.65 31.70 20.45
C PRO A 338 -11.81 32.52 19.89
N TYR A 339 -13.05 32.09 20.16
CA TYR A 339 -14.27 32.68 19.60
C TYR A 339 -14.44 34.20 19.86
N PHE A 340 -13.80 34.72 20.91
CA PHE A 340 -13.92 36.09 21.40
C PHE A 340 -12.83 37.05 20.91
N THR A 341 -11.82 36.58 20.16
CA THR A 341 -10.58 37.35 19.91
C THR A 341 -10.66 38.37 18.77
N CYS A 342 -11.73 38.37 17.96
CA CYS A 342 -11.84 39.27 16.79
C CYS A 342 -13.24 39.91 16.69
N PRO A 343 -13.58 40.89 17.54
CA PRO A 343 -14.90 41.53 17.54
C PRO A 343 -15.18 42.37 16.28
N ASN A 344 -14.13 42.79 15.55
CA ASN A 344 -14.24 43.63 14.35
C ASN A 344 -14.16 42.85 13.03
N LEU A 345 -14.07 41.52 13.07
CA LEU A 345 -14.08 40.72 11.84
C LEU A 345 -15.49 40.74 11.24
N GLN A 346 -15.64 41.17 9.98
CA GLN A 346 -16.86 40.89 9.23
C GLN A 346 -17.00 39.38 9.09
N THR A 347 -17.90 38.79 9.88
CA THR A 347 -18.07 37.34 9.93
C THR A 347 -18.98 36.87 8.82
N LEU A 348 -18.42 36.14 7.86
CA LEU A 348 -19.20 35.33 6.96
C LEU A 348 -19.48 34.00 7.66
N GLN A 349 -20.75 33.70 7.95
CA GLN A 349 -21.13 32.46 8.62
C GLN A 349 -21.00 31.28 7.66
N VAL A 350 -20.08 30.36 8.00
CA VAL A 350 -20.03 28.99 7.48
C VAL A 350 -20.39 28.07 8.64
N PRO A 351 -21.01 26.90 8.43
CA PRO A 351 -21.05 25.88 9.47
C PRO A 351 -19.61 25.60 9.95
N HIS A 352 -19.32 25.95 11.20
CA HIS A 352 -18.07 25.71 11.94
C HIS A 352 -16.84 26.60 11.66
N HIS A 353 -16.89 27.58 10.74
CA HIS A 353 -15.75 28.46 10.43
C HIS A 353 -16.14 29.93 10.24
N ARG A 354 -15.21 30.85 10.57
CA ARG A 354 -15.31 32.29 10.29
C ARG A 354 -14.22 32.70 9.32
N ILE A 355 -14.58 33.42 8.27
CA ILE A 355 -13.64 33.99 7.31
C ILE A 355 -13.62 35.50 7.54
N GLY A 356 -12.42 36.09 7.61
CA GLY A 356 -12.26 37.53 7.64
C GLY A 356 -10.94 37.95 7.01
N THR A 357 -10.91 39.22 6.65
CA THR A 357 -9.79 39.90 6.00
C THR A 357 -9.17 40.86 7.02
N ILE A 358 -7.83 40.96 7.05
CA ILE A 358 -7.10 41.97 7.83
C ILE A 358 -6.69 43.10 6.90
#